data_AF-A0A524I8I8-F1
#
_entry.id   AF-A0A524I8I8-F1
#
_cell.length_a   1.000
_cell.length_b   1.000
_cell.length_c   1.000
_cell.angle_alpha   90.00
_cell.angle_beta   90.00
_cell.angle_gamma   90.00
#
_symmetry.space_group_name_H-M   'P 1'
#
loop_
_entity.id
_entity.type
_entity.pdbx_description
1 polymer ?
#
loop_
_entity_poly.entity_id
_entity_poly.type
_entity_poly.pdbx_seq_one_letter_code
_entity_poly.pdbx_strand_id
1 'polypeptide(L)' 'QSANARELEAAGAAEVLPEDKATPETLAARIFHYLDHAGDLEAMERNLAQLQSPSPAGRIAELCLSLMKAAPKETAP' A
#
# COMPACT_ATOMS: atom_id res chain seq x y z
N GLN A 1 -10.92 -6.44 -2.15
CA GLN A 1 -9.75 -6.92 -1.38
C GLN A 1 -8.64 -7.48 -2.29
N SER A 2 -8.96 -8.16 -3.39
CA SER A 2 -7.98 -8.70 -4.34
C SER A 2 -7.05 -7.68 -5.01
N ALA A 3 -7.52 -6.46 -5.29
CA ALA A 3 -6.68 -5.42 -5.91
C ALA A 3 -5.55 -4.96 -4.99
N ASN A 4 -5.86 -4.55 -3.74
CA ASN A 4 -4.85 -4.13 -2.78
C ASN A 4 -3.85 -5.25 -2.46
N ALA A 5 -4.33 -6.50 -2.33
CA ALA A 5 -3.49 -7.66 -2.09
C ALA A 5 -2.45 -7.86 -3.22
N ARG A 6 -2.89 -7.76 -4.49
CA ARG A 6 -2.01 -7.89 -5.65
C ARG A 6 -1.00 -6.75 -5.77
N GLU A 7 -1.42 -5.51 -5.49
CA GLU A 7 -0.51 -4.35 -5.51
C GLU A 7 0.58 -4.49 -4.43
N LEU A 8 0.21 -4.93 -3.22
CA LEU A 8 1.17 -5.17 -2.14
C LEU A 8 2.11 -6.35 -2.46
N GLU A 9 1.59 -7.43 -3.05
CA GLU A 9 2.39 -8.57 -3.50
C GLU A 9 3.38 -8.18 -4.60
N ALA A 10 2.93 -7.42 -5.60
CA ALA A 10 3.76 -6.95 -6.69
C ALA A 10 4.90 -6.04 -6.20
N ALA A 11 4.65 -5.28 -5.13
CA ALA A 11 5.67 -4.47 -4.46
C ALA A 11 6.58 -5.27 -3.52
N GLY A 12 6.32 -6.57 -3.31
CA GLY A 12 7.02 -7.38 -2.30
C GLY A 12 6.77 -6.89 -0.87
N ALA A 13 5.66 -6.17 -0.64
CA ALA A 13 5.24 -5.61 0.63
C ALA A 13 4.20 -6.48 1.35
N ALA A 14 3.74 -7.55 0.70
CA ALA A 14 2.94 -8.59 1.31
C ALA A 14 3.15 -9.91 0.57
N GLU A 15 2.80 -11.00 1.23
CA GLU A 15 2.56 -12.27 0.57
C GLU A 15 1.04 -12.50 0.47
N VAL A 16 0.58 -13.00 -0.68
CA VAL A 16 -0.83 -13.33 -0.87
C VAL A 16 -1.02 -14.83 -0.82
N LEU A 17 -1.82 -15.27 0.16
CA LEU A 17 -2.28 -16.65 0.24
C LEU A 17 -3.67 -16.75 -0.40
N PRO A 18 -3.82 -17.49 -1.52
CA PRO A 18 -5.13 -17.77 -2.11
C PRO A 18 -6.06 -18.47 -1.11
N GLU A 19 -7.36 -18.16 -1.16
CA GLU A 19 -8.36 -18.66 -0.21
C GLU A 19 -8.45 -20.19 -0.22
N ASP A 20 -8.34 -20.82 -1.40
CA ASP A 20 -8.32 -22.27 -1.57
C ASP A 20 -7.08 -22.95 -0.96
N LYS A 21 -6.06 -22.17 -0.60
CA LYS A 21 -4.81 -22.62 0.03
C LYS A 21 -4.66 -22.12 1.46
N ALA A 22 -5.61 -21.34 1.98
CA ALA A 22 -5.57 -20.75 3.31
C ALA A 22 -5.98 -21.75 4.41
N THR A 23 -5.26 -22.88 4.48
CA THR A 23 -5.49 -23.89 5.53
C THR A 23 -4.74 -23.52 6.82
N PRO A 24 -5.17 -24.06 7.98
CA PRO A 24 -4.46 -23.87 9.24
C PRO A 24 -2.98 -24.25 9.17
N GLU A 25 -2.66 -25.35 8.49
CA GLU A 25 -1.29 -25.87 8.35
C GLU A 25 -0.43 -24.92 7.50
N THR A 26 -0.99 -24.43 6.40
CA THR A 26 -0.30 -23.48 5.53
C THR A 26 -0.02 -22.18 6.26
N LEU A 27 -1.00 -21.67 7.02
CA LEU A 27 -0.82 -20.47 7.83
C LEU A 27 0.24 -20.68 8.93
N ALA A 28 0.19 -21.79 9.66
CA ALA A 28 1.18 -22.12 10.68
C ALA A 28 2.60 -22.20 10.09
N ALA A 29 2.75 -22.83 8.93
CA ALA A 29 4.03 -22.93 8.25
C ALA A 29 4.59 -21.55 7.87
N ARG A 30 3.76 -20.61 7.38
CA ARG A 30 4.22 -19.24 7.10
C ARG A 30 4.63 -18.48 8.35
N ILE A 31 3.88 -18.65 9.45
CA ILE A 31 4.25 -18.03 10.74
C ILE A 31 5.62 -18.53 11.20
N PHE A 32 5.85 -19.85 11.20
CA PHE A 32 7.15 -20.42 11.57
C PHE A 32 8.27 -19.97 10.63
N HIS A 33 8.02 -19.93 9.31
CA HIS A 33 8.98 -19.39 8.34
C HIS A 33 9.46 -18.00 8.75
N TYR A 34 8.55 -17.07 9.02
CA TYR A 34 8.92 -15.69 9.35
C TYR A 34 9.53 -15.53 10.75
N LEU A 35 9.25 -16.44 11.69
CA LEU A 35 9.94 -16.49 12.98
C LEU A 35 11.42 -16.86 12.80
N ASP A 36 11.73 -17.77 11.88
CA ASP A 36 13.09 -18.20 11.59
C ASP A 36 13.83 -17.26 10.60
N HIS A 37 13.10 -16.49 9.81
CA HIS A 37 13.62 -15.62 8.74
C HIS A 37 13.20 -14.17 8.93
N ALA A 38 13.56 -13.56 10.07
CA ALA A 38 13.21 -12.18 10.40
C ALA A 38 13.62 -11.17 9.31
N GLY A 39 14.71 -11.42 8.57
CA GLY A 39 15.15 -10.58 7.46
C GLY A 39 14.15 -10.46 6.32
N ASP A 40 13.30 -11.48 6.11
CA ASP A 40 12.24 -11.44 5.10
C ASP A 40 11.13 -10.46 5.51
N LEU A 41 10.79 -10.41 6.80
CA LEU A 41 9.84 -9.43 7.34
C LEU A 41 10.39 -8.01 7.25
N GLU A 42 11.67 -7.80 7.56
CA GLU A 42 12.29 -6.48 7.43
C GLU A 42 12.33 -6.01 5.97
N ALA A 43 12.58 -6.93 5.02
CA ALA A 43 12.52 -6.61 3.60
C ALA A 43 11.10 -6.20 3.19
N MET A 44 10.10 -6.94 3.65
CA MET A 44 8.68 -6.64 3.42
C MET A 44 8.30 -5.26 3.98
N GLU A 45 8.75 -4.93 5.20
CA GLU A 45 8.54 -3.61 5.82
C GLU A 45 9.19 -2.48 5.01
N ARG A 46 10.45 -2.65 4.58
CA ARG A 46 11.15 -1.66 3.74
C ARG A 46 10.44 -1.43 2.41
N ASN A 47 9.90 -2.48 1.80
CA ASN A 47 9.13 -2.37 0.57
C ASN A 47 7.80 -1.66 0.79
N LEU A 48 7.10 -1.97 1.89
CA LEU A 48 5.86 -1.30 2.27
C LEU A 48 6.06 0.21 2.48
N ALA A 49 7.18 0.61 3.09
CA ALA A 49 7.51 2.02 3.31
C ALA A 49 7.59 2.82 2.00
N GLN A 50 7.97 2.19 0.88
CA GLN A 50 8.06 2.86 -0.43
C GLN A 50 6.67 3.15 -1.03
N LEU A 51 5.64 2.41 -0.64
CA LEU A 51 4.26 2.64 -1.07
C LEU A 51 3.59 3.78 -0.28
N GLN A 52 4.17 4.20 0.85
CA GLN A 52 3.63 5.29 1.63
C GLN A 52 3.84 6.62 0.91
N SER A 53 2.76 7.34 0.62
CA SER A 53 2.88 8.73 0.15
C SER A 53 3.23 9.64 1.33
N PRO A 54 4.29 10.47 1.24
CA PRO A 54 4.51 11.51 2.22
C PRO A 54 3.37 12.54 2.15
N SER A 55 2.78 12.86 3.31
CA SER A 55 1.71 13.86 3.49
C SER A 55 0.57 13.77 2.45
N PRO A 56 -0.21 12.68 2.44
CA PRO A 56 -1.28 12.50 1.45
C PRO A 56 -2.31 13.63 1.50
N ALA A 57 -2.67 14.08 2.70
CA ALA A 57 -3.57 15.21 2.89
C ALA A 57 -2.99 16.53 2.34
N GLY A 58 -1.68 16.77 2.52
CA GLY A 58 -1.01 17.95 1.99
C GLY A 58 -1.04 17.98 0.46
N ARG A 59 -0.71 16.86 -0.19
CA ARG A 59 -0.76 16.74 -1.66
C ARG A 59 -2.17 16.94 -2.21
N ILE A 60 -3.19 16.43 -1.52
CA ILE A 60 -4.60 16.66 -1.89
C ILE A 60 -4.94 18.15 -1.76
N ALA A 61 -4.56 18.79 -0.65
CA ALA A 61 -4.81 20.21 -0.44
C ALA A 61 -4.12 21.08 -1.51
N GLU A 62 -2.86 20.80 -1.84
CA GLU A 62 -2.11 21.48 -2.91
C GLU A 62 -2.80 21.32 -4.27
N LEU A 63 -3.25 20.11 -4.60
CA LEU A 63 -3.99 19.86 -5.83
C LEU A 63 -5.28 20.68 -5.88
N CYS A 64 -6.10 20.65 -4.82
CA CYS A 64 -7.32 21.46 -4.75
C CYS A 64 -7.04 22.94 -4.95
N LEU A 65 -6.02 23.49 -4.28
CA LEU A 65 -5.62 24.89 -4.43
C LEU A 65 -5.13 25.21 -5.86
N SER A 66 -4.42 24.29 -6.50
CA SER A 66 -3.96 24.47 -7.89
C SER A 66 -5.12 24.55 -8.89
N LEU A 67 -6.14 23.72 -8.70
CA LEU A 67 -7.35 23.70 -9.54
C LEU A 67 -8.16 24.98 -9.36
N MET A 68 -8.27 25.48 -8.12
CA MET A 68 -8.93 26.77 -7.84
C MET A 68 -8.21 27.96 -8.47
N LYS A 69 -6.88 27.94 -8.52
CA LYS A 69 -6.07 29.00 -9.16
C LYS A 69 -6.16 28.98 -10.69
N ALA A 70 -6.43 27.81 -11.28
CA ALA A 70 -6.57 27.65 -12.73
C ALA A 70 -7.96 28.01 -13.26
N ALA A 71 -8.95 28.23 -12.39
CA ALA A 71 -10.26 28.72 -12.80
C ALA A 71 -10.16 30.19 -13.24
N PRO A 72 -10.58 30.56 -14.47
CA PRO A 72 -10.77 31.96 -14.82
C PRO A 72 -11.69 32.60 -13.78
N LYS A 73 -11.31 33.76 -13.24
CA LYS A 73 -12.23 34.56 -12.44
C LYS A 73 -13.49 34.77 -13.26
N GLU A 74 -14.60 34.24 -12.78
CA GLU A 74 -15.91 34.59 -13.29
C GLU A 74 -16.05 36.10 -13.11
N THR A 75 -15.96 36.85 -14.21
CA THR A 75 -16.23 38.28 -14.21
C THR A 75 -17.72 38.43 -13.95
N ALA A 76 -18.08 38.64 -12.69
CA ALA A 76 -19.43 39.00 -12.30
C ALA A 76 -19.84 40.31 -13.02
N PRO A 77 -21.07 40.39 -13.57
CA PRO A 77 -21.59 41.57 -14.25
C PRO A 77 -21.82 42.76 -13.32
#